data_AF-A0A256YL37-F1
#
_entry.id   AF-A0A256YL37-F1
#
_cell.length_a   1.000
_cell.length_b   1.000
_cell.length_c   1.000
_cell.angle_alpha   90.00
_cell.angle_beta   90.00
_cell.angle_gamma   90.00
#
_symmetry.space_group_name_H-M   'P 1'
#
loop_
_entity.id
_entity.type
_entity.pdbx_description
1 polymer ?
#
loop_
_entity_poly.entity_id
_entity_poly.type
_entity_poly.pdbx_seq_one_letter_code
_entity_poly.pdbx_strand_id
1 'polypeptide(L)'
;MPIISMSLSDRLLEEIDRIQKELGFSGRSEVIRAGARMLIADSREKEKLVGRINSILLLIHSQEVEDIITEIKHRFEDITKTQIHSHLRENKCLEVFVLDGNAERTKEITRLFQASGKMEYVKLIVA
;
A
#
# COMPACT_ATOMS: atom_id res chain seq x y z
N MET A 1 22.67 19.50 3.61
CA MET A 1 21.46 18.66 3.47
C MET A 1 21.78 17.53 2.50
N PRO A 2 21.42 16.28 2.80
CA PRO A 2 21.54 15.20 1.81
C PRO A 2 20.62 15.46 0.63
N ILE A 3 21.07 15.15 -0.58
CA ILE A 3 20.32 15.25 -1.82
C ILE A 3 20.11 13.84 -2.35
N ILE A 4 18.86 13.53 -2.70
CA ILE A 4 18.48 12.25 -3.31
C ILE A 4 18.06 12.54 -4.75
N SER A 5 18.66 11.83 -5.71
CA SER A 5 18.21 11.81 -7.10
C SER A 5 17.40 10.54 -7.35
N MET A 6 16.29 10.66 -8.06
CA MET A 6 15.39 9.55 -8.36
C MET A 6 14.89 9.64 -9.80
N SER A 7 14.81 8.50 -10.47
CA SER A 7 14.17 8.39 -11.79
C SER A 7 12.67 8.22 -11.58
N LEU A 8 11.87 9.02 -12.29
CA LEU A 8 10.40 8.98 -12.25
C LEU A 8 9.87 8.88 -13.68
N SER A 9 8.71 8.26 -13.86
CA SER A 9 8.00 8.33 -15.14
C SER A 9 7.42 9.73 -15.36
N ASP A 10 7.27 10.15 -16.61
CA ASP A 10 6.71 11.46 -16.96
C ASP A 10 5.33 11.65 -16.33
N ARG A 11 4.48 10.61 -16.40
CA ARG A 11 3.15 10.60 -15.78
C ARG A 11 3.21 10.87 -14.27
N LEU A 12 4.16 10.26 -13.55
CA LEU A 12 4.27 10.47 -12.10
C LEU A 12 4.75 11.89 -11.78
N LEU A 13 5.64 12.44 -12.60
CA LEU A 13 6.11 13.82 -12.45
C LEU A 13 4.97 14.84 -12.68
N GLU A 14 4.11 14.59 -13.67
CA GLU A 14 2.93 15.42 -13.94
C GLU A 14 1.93 15.42 -12.77
N GLU A 15 1.69 14.26 -12.15
CA GLU A 15 0.84 14.16 -10.96
C GLU A 15 1.43 14.91 -9.76
N ILE A 16 2.76 14.84 -9.56
CA ILE A 16 3.45 15.62 -8.51
C ILE A 16 3.27 17.13 -8.76
N ASP A 17 3.42 17.59 -10.00
CA ASP A 17 3.23 18.99 -10.38
C ASP A 17 1.80 19.48 -10.13
N ARG A 18 0.81 18.61 -10.39
CA ARG A 18 -0.59 18.90 -10.11
C ARG A 18 -0.83 19.09 -8.62
N ILE A 19 -0.40 18.13 -7.81
CA ILE A 19 -0.51 18.18 -6.34
C ILE A 19 0.22 19.40 -5.78
N GLN A 20 1.39 19.73 -6.32
CA GLN A 20 2.15 20.91 -5.90
C GLN A 20 1.30 22.19 -6.03
N LYS A 21 0.66 22.37 -7.19
CA LYS A 21 -0.15 23.56 -7.49
C LYS A 21 -1.45 23.60 -6.67
N GLU A 22 -2.16 22.48 -6.59
CA GLU A 22 -3.45 22.38 -5.90
C GLU A 22 -3.33 22.63 -4.40
N LEU A 23 -2.28 22.09 -3.76
CA LEU A 23 -2.06 22.21 -2.33
C LEU A 23 -1.14 23.39 -1.95
N GLY A 24 -0.69 24.19 -2.92
CA GLY A 24 0.12 25.39 -2.68
C GLY A 24 1.53 25.10 -2.16
N PHE A 25 2.10 23.93 -2.48
CA PHE A 25 3.47 23.62 -2.10
C PHE A 25 4.48 24.49 -2.86
N SER A 26 5.55 24.91 -2.17
CA SER A 26 6.59 25.78 -2.73
C SER A 26 7.43 25.12 -3.84
N GLY A 27 7.38 23.80 -3.95
CA GLY A 27 8.08 23.05 -4.99
C GLY A 27 7.88 21.53 -4.86
N ARG A 28 8.25 20.80 -5.91
CA ARG A 28 8.17 19.32 -5.99
C ARG A 28 8.81 18.65 -4.78
N SER A 29 9.96 19.15 -4.32
CA SER A 29 10.66 18.58 -3.15
C SER A 29 9.83 18.65 -1.86
N GLU A 30 8.96 19.65 -1.68
CA GLU A 30 8.09 19.69 -0.50
C GLU A 30 6.95 18.68 -0.61
N VAL A 31 6.40 18.46 -1.81
CA VAL A 31 5.42 17.39 -2.06
C VAL A 31 6.03 16.03 -1.69
N ILE A 32 7.25 15.75 -2.18
CA ILE A 32 7.95 14.49 -1.88
C ILE A 32 8.24 14.36 -0.37
N ARG A 33 8.67 15.44 0.30
CA ARG A 33 8.90 15.43 1.75
C ARG A 33 7.61 15.19 2.53
N ALA A 34 6.50 15.82 2.14
CA ALA A 34 5.20 15.61 2.77
C ALA A 34 4.76 14.14 2.62
N GLY A 35 4.83 13.59 1.40
CA GLY A 35 4.56 12.17 1.15
C GLY A 35 5.44 11.23 1.97
N ALA A 36 6.74 11.50 2.06
CA ALA A 36 7.66 10.72 2.88
C ALA A 36 7.30 10.76 4.37
N ARG A 37 6.95 11.94 4.92
CA ARG A 37 6.50 12.07 6.32
C ARG A 37 5.23 11.27 6.57
N MET A 38 4.25 11.35 5.66
CA MET A 38 3.00 10.60 5.77
C MET A 38 3.25 9.08 5.75
N LEU A 39 4.11 8.60 4.85
CA LEU A 39 4.47 7.19 4.77
C LEU A 39 5.20 6.70 6.03
N ILE A 40 6.12 7.50 6.58
CA ILE A 40 6.82 7.18 7.83
C ILE A 40 5.85 7.13 9.01
N ALA A 41 4.90 8.07 9.08
CA ALA A 41 3.89 8.09 10.15
C ALA A 41 2.99 6.86 10.10
N ASP A 42 2.44 6.52 8.93
CA ASP A 42 1.62 5.32 8.71
C ASP A 42 2.39 4.03 9.05
N SER A 43 3.68 3.94 8.69
CA SER A 43 4.54 2.81 9.08
C SER A 43 4.70 2.68 10.60
N ARG A 44 4.96 3.79 11.29
CA ARG A 44 5.12 3.80 12.77
C ARG A 44 3.84 3.41 13.50
N GLU A 45 2.68 3.83 13.02
CA GLU A 45 1.40 3.42 13.60
C GLU A 45 1.20 1.92 13.48
N LYS A 46 1.50 1.35 12.32
CA LYS A 46 1.44 -0.10 12.10
C LYS A 46 2.44 -0.87 12.95
N GLU A 47 3.63 -0.32 13.20
CA GLU A 47 4.61 -0.94 14.08
C GLU A 47 4.11 -1.11 15.52
N LYS A 48 3.30 -0.17 16.03
CA LYS A 48 2.73 -0.22 17.38
C LYS A 48 1.65 -1.28 17.56
N LEU A 49 1.14 -1.88 16.50
CA LEU A 49 0.14 -2.95 16.59
C LEU A 49 0.75 -4.17 17.31
N VAL A 50 0.09 -4.66 18.35
CA VAL A 50 0.56 -5.80 19.15
C VAL A 50 -0.60 -6.74 19.46
N GLY A 51 -0.27 -8.01 19.75
CA GLY A 51 -1.26 -9.02 20.12
C GLY A 51 -2.09 -9.51 18.92
N ARG A 52 -3.28 -10.04 19.22
CA ARG A 52 -4.22 -10.52 18.20
C ARG A 52 -5.15 -9.38 17.79
N ILE A 53 -5.25 -9.12 16.49
CA ILE A 53 -6.01 -8.00 15.93
C ILE A 53 -6.96 -8.47 14.82
N ASN A 54 -8.08 -7.76 14.69
CA ASN A 54 -8.96 -7.84 13.53
C ASN A 54 -8.64 -6.66 12.60
N SER A 55 -8.51 -6.93 11.32
CA SER A 55 -8.16 -5.89 10.34
C SER A 55 -8.69 -6.19 8.95
N ILE A 56 -8.74 -5.14 8.13
CA ILE A 56 -9.06 -5.20 6.71
C ILE A 56 -7.85 -4.73 5.93
N LEU A 57 -7.37 -5.55 5.01
CA LEU A 57 -6.34 -5.18 4.05
C LEU A 57 -6.95 -5.08 2.66
N LEU A 58 -6.91 -3.88 2.08
CA LEU A 58 -7.44 -3.56 0.76
C LEU A 58 -6.30 -3.36 -0.22
N LEU A 59 -6.36 -4.03 -1.38
CA LEU A 59 -5.38 -3.93 -2.45
C LEU A 59 -6.06 -3.60 -3.78
N ILE A 60 -5.39 -2.80 -4.61
CA ILE A 60 -5.73 -2.65 -6.03
C ILE A 60 -4.47 -2.92 -6.86
N HIS A 61 -4.60 -3.76 -7.87
CA HIS A 61 -3.49 -4.16 -8.73
C HIS A 61 -3.95 -4.47 -10.16
N SER A 62 -3.00 -4.52 -11.11
CA SER A 62 -3.26 -4.99 -12.49
C SER A 62 -3.53 -6.50 -12.50
N GLN A 63 -4.36 -6.98 -13.42
CA GLN A 63 -4.60 -8.42 -13.63
C GLN A 63 -3.31 -9.22 -13.89
N GLU A 64 -2.30 -8.60 -14.50
CA GLU A 64 -1.01 -9.25 -14.83
C GLU A 64 -0.22 -9.74 -13.61
N VAL A 65 -0.61 -9.34 -12.39
CA VAL A 65 0.13 -9.66 -11.16
C VAL A 65 -0.62 -10.64 -10.26
N GLU A 66 -1.72 -11.23 -10.76
CA GLU A 66 -2.61 -12.15 -10.03
C GLU A 66 -1.89 -13.40 -9.49
N ASP A 67 -0.89 -13.92 -10.20
CA ASP A 67 -0.11 -15.08 -9.74
C ASP A 67 0.64 -14.78 -8.42
N ILE A 68 1.26 -13.59 -8.34
CA ILE A 68 1.99 -13.15 -7.15
C ILE A 68 1.03 -12.94 -5.98
N ILE A 69 -0.16 -12.40 -6.27
CA ILE A 69 -1.20 -12.23 -5.28
C ILE A 69 -1.62 -13.59 -4.72
N THR A 70 -1.84 -14.58 -5.58
CA THR A 70 -2.24 -15.94 -5.20
C THR A 70 -1.20 -16.64 -4.34
N GLU A 71 0.09 -16.51 -4.66
CA GLU A 71 1.17 -17.07 -3.85
C GLU A 71 1.19 -16.44 -2.43
N ILE A 72 1.10 -15.11 -2.35
CA ILE A 72 1.08 -14.42 -1.06
C ILE A 72 -0.18 -14.81 -0.27
N LYS A 73 -1.35 -14.89 -0.91
CA LYS A 73 -2.61 -15.33 -0.28
C LYS A 73 -2.46 -16.66 0.45
N HIS A 74 -1.98 -17.68 -0.25
CA HIS A 74 -1.82 -19.02 0.32
C HIS A 74 -0.89 -19.03 1.54
N ARG A 75 0.14 -18.17 1.56
CA ARG A 75 1.07 -18.05 2.69
C ARG A 75 0.45 -17.46 3.96
N PHE A 76 -0.70 -16.79 3.86
CA PHE A 76 -1.37 -16.09 4.96
C PHE A 76 -2.82 -16.56 5.16
N GLU A 77 -3.18 -17.74 4.66
CA GLU A 77 -4.48 -18.37 4.93
C GLU A 77 -4.73 -18.55 6.43
N ASP A 78 -3.67 -18.73 7.23
CA ASP A 78 -3.73 -18.90 8.68
C ASP A 78 -4.40 -17.73 9.42
N ILE A 79 -4.31 -16.52 8.85
CA ILE A 79 -4.92 -15.30 9.41
C ILE A 79 -6.05 -14.72 8.55
N THR A 80 -6.29 -15.27 7.36
CA THR A 80 -7.31 -14.77 6.43
C THR A 80 -8.65 -15.44 6.71
N LYS A 81 -9.62 -14.67 7.21
CA LYS A 81 -10.99 -15.15 7.46
C LYS A 81 -11.82 -15.18 6.19
N THR A 82 -11.71 -14.10 5.42
CA THR A 82 -12.46 -13.92 4.18
C THR A 82 -11.58 -13.14 3.23
N GLN A 83 -11.62 -13.53 1.96
CA GLN A 83 -11.05 -12.77 0.87
C GLN A 83 -12.14 -12.50 -0.16
N ILE A 84 -12.27 -11.25 -0.58
CA ILE A 84 -13.16 -10.83 -1.66
C ILE A 84 -12.29 -10.35 -2.81
N HIS A 85 -12.43 -11.00 -3.97
CA HIS A 85 -11.84 -10.56 -5.22
C HIS A 85 -12.92 -10.00 -6.14
N SER A 86 -12.65 -8.88 -6.79
CA SER A 86 -13.51 -8.34 -7.84
C SER A 86 -12.68 -7.76 -8.97
N HIS A 87 -13.02 -8.12 -10.21
CA HIS A 87 -12.52 -7.39 -11.37
C HIS A 87 -13.13 -6.00 -11.42
N LEU A 88 -12.28 -5.00 -11.60
CA LEU A 88 -12.64 -3.62 -11.88
C LEU A 88 -12.51 -3.35 -13.38
N ARG A 89 -12.86 -2.13 -13.80
CA ARG A 89 -12.60 -1.68 -15.18
C ARG A 89 -11.08 -1.50 -15.40
N GLU A 90 -10.67 -1.43 -16.66
CA GLU A 90 -9.27 -1.15 -17.06
C GLU A 90 -8.25 -2.22 -16.65
N ASN A 91 -8.64 -3.51 -16.67
CA ASN A 91 -7.77 -4.65 -16.33
C ASN A 91 -7.18 -4.58 -14.90
N LYS A 92 -7.95 -4.02 -13.96
CA LYS A 92 -7.58 -3.95 -12.54
C LYS A 92 -8.40 -4.92 -11.71
N CYS A 93 -7.84 -5.34 -10.59
CA CYS A 93 -8.51 -6.17 -9.59
C CYS A 93 -8.49 -5.45 -8.25
N LEU A 94 -9.60 -5.57 -7.53
CA LEU A 94 -9.75 -5.21 -6.13
C LEU A 94 -9.69 -6.48 -5.28
N GLU A 95 -8.87 -6.44 -4.24
CA GLU A 95 -8.82 -7.47 -3.21
C GLU A 95 -9.16 -6.86 -1.85
N VAL A 96 -10.03 -7.53 -1.10
CA VAL A 96 -10.33 -7.19 0.29
C VAL A 96 -10.09 -8.42 1.14
N PHE A 97 -9.13 -8.34 2.04
CA PHE A 97 -8.82 -9.36 3.03
C PHE A 97 -9.38 -8.96 4.38
N VAL A 98 -10.24 -9.80 4.95
CA VAL A 98 -10.62 -9.74 6.35
C VAL A 98 -9.66 -10.65 7.11
N LEU A 99 -8.86 -10.05 7.98
CA LEU A 99 -7.77 -10.71 8.71
C LEU A 99 -8.09 -10.76 10.21
N ASP A 100 -7.85 -11.91 10.83
CA ASP A 100 -7.88 -12.11 12.29
C ASP A 100 -6.67 -12.94 12.69
N GLY A 101 -5.69 -12.30 13.32
CA GLY A 101 -4.44 -12.96 13.65
C GLY A 101 -3.48 -12.08 14.43
N ASN A 102 -2.25 -12.56 14.60
CA ASN A 102 -1.21 -11.77 15.26
C ASN A 102 -0.89 -10.52 14.44
N ALA A 103 -0.71 -9.39 15.11
CA ALA A 103 -0.30 -8.13 14.52
C ALA A 103 0.99 -8.24 13.70
N GLU A 104 1.95 -9.06 14.11
CA GLU A 104 3.19 -9.31 13.34
C GLU A 104 2.89 -9.97 11.99
N ARG A 105 2.02 -10.97 11.98
CA ARG A 105 1.60 -11.67 10.76
C ARG A 105 0.83 -10.74 9.81
N THR A 106 -0.04 -9.90 10.38
CA THR A 106 -0.78 -8.86 9.64
C THR A 106 0.16 -7.79 9.07
N LYS A 107 1.20 -7.40 9.81
CA LYS A 107 2.26 -6.50 9.33
C LYS A 107 3.06 -7.14 8.20
N GLU A 108 3.39 -8.43 8.31
CA GLU A 108 4.16 -9.17 7.32
C GLU A 108 3.45 -9.19 5.96
N ILE A 109 2.18 -9.61 5.90
CA ILE A 109 1.40 -9.63 4.66
C ILE A 109 1.27 -8.23 4.05
N THR A 110 1.00 -7.21 4.88
CA THR A 110 0.87 -5.82 4.42
C THR A 110 2.19 -5.33 3.81
N ARG A 111 3.33 -5.61 4.44
CA ARG A 111 4.65 -5.22 3.95
C ARG A 111 5.01 -5.91 2.64
N LEU A 112 4.69 -7.20 2.49
CA LEU A 112 4.95 -7.94 1.25
C LEU A 112 4.23 -7.32 0.06
N PHE A 113 2.96 -6.96 0.21
CA PHE A 113 2.22 -6.28 -0.85
C PHE A 113 2.76 -4.87 -1.14
N GLN A 114 3.07 -4.08 -0.10
CA GLN A 114 3.65 -2.74 -0.27
C GLN A 114 5.03 -2.78 -0.95
N ALA A 115 5.89 -3.74 -0.61
CA ALA A 115 7.24 -3.86 -1.13
C ALA A 115 7.30 -4.45 -2.55
N SER A 116 6.23 -5.09 -3.02
CA SER A 116 6.19 -5.70 -4.36
C SER A 116 6.37 -4.69 -5.50
N GLY A 117 6.07 -3.40 -5.28
CA GLY A 117 6.08 -2.35 -6.31
C GLY A 117 5.05 -2.54 -7.43
N LYS A 118 4.20 -3.57 -7.33
CA LYS A 118 3.21 -3.96 -8.33
C LYS A 118 1.76 -3.63 -7.93
N MET A 119 1.58 -3.09 -6.73
CA MET A 119 0.29 -2.65 -6.21
C MET A 119 0.08 -1.17 -6.54
N GLU A 120 -1.08 -0.82 -7.08
CA GLU A 120 -1.48 0.57 -7.27
C GLU A 120 -1.98 1.18 -5.95
N TYR A 121 -2.62 0.37 -5.12
CA TYR A 121 -3.14 0.79 -3.83
C TYR A 121 -3.01 -0.31 -2.79
N VAL A 122 -2.56 0.04 -1.58
CA VAL A 122 -2.51 -0.86 -0.43
C VAL A 122 -2.91 -0.09 0.82
N LYS A 123 -3.97 -0.51 1.50
CA LYS A 123 -4.37 0.08 2.79
C LYS A 123 -4.75 -0.99 3.79
N LEU A 124 -4.13 -0.92 4.96
CA LEU A 124 -4.52 -1.69 6.13
C LEU A 124 -5.37 -0.79 7.03
N ILE A 125 -6.51 -1.31 7.46
CA ILE A 125 -7.42 -0.71 8.41
C ILE A 125 -7.49 -1.68 9.59
N VAL A 126 -7.20 -1.21 10.79
CA VAL A 126 -7.29 -2.02 12.02
C VAL A 126 -8.53 -1.59 12.78
N ALA A 127 -9.28 -2.57 13.29
CA ALA A 127 -10.47 -2.34 14.11
C ALA A 127 -10.11 -1.97 15.56
#